data_AF-A0A3D8Y5I1-F1
#
_entry.id   AF-A0A3D8Y5I1-F1
#
_cell.length_a   1.000
_cell.length_b   1.000
_cell.length_c   1.000
_cell.angle_alpha   90.00
_cell.angle_beta   90.00
_cell.angle_gamma   90.00
#
_symmetry.space_group_name_H-M   'P 1'
#
loop_
_entity.id
_entity.type
_entity.pdbx_description
1 polymer ?
#
loop_
_entity_poly.entity_id
_entity_poly.type
_entity_poly.pdbx_seq_one_letter_code
_entity_poly.pdbx_strand_id
1 'polypeptide(L)'
;MKITRLLPFAFVTLLFATSCSDSEPDTVVVPEVEVQTASKSGVKAFFKSDAYYQPYVYRYDSTTTKWTSRIASHFATIPTDTSAIGFTNANVIDSGVNLFGMVTLYAEALGSNNIKEARINAEKVLEFIPSEKGSKTGKVKVIPQDVVIRRKDGVANSTTNPATVKVGIKGEGTYDEATKMMDLTVIFNETEVGGKAAVYRKYKISVDPQTLN
;
A
#
# COMPACT_ATOMS: atom_id res chain seq x y z
N MET A 1 -36.36 33.67 -83.41
CA MET A 1 -37.26 34.83 -83.64
C MET A 1 -38.58 34.52 -82.96
N LYS A 2 -39.13 35.48 -82.18
CA LYS A 2 -40.44 35.44 -81.46
C LYS A 2 -40.45 34.49 -80.22
N ILE A 3 -40.91 34.84 -79.01
CA ILE A 3 -41.83 35.87 -78.51
C ILE A 3 -41.52 36.13 -77.01
N THR A 4 -41.60 37.41 -76.62
CA THR A 4 -41.72 37.95 -75.25
C THR A 4 -43.02 37.53 -74.57
N ARG A 5 -43.02 37.33 -73.23
CA ARG A 5 -44.09 37.85 -72.34
C ARG A 5 -43.84 37.58 -70.84
N LEU A 6 -43.85 38.70 -70.12
CA LEU A 6 -44.23 39.02 -68.74
C LEU A 6 -44.80 37.94 -67.78
N LEU A 7 -44.30 38.06 -66.54
CA LEU A 7 -44.86 37.76 -65.20
C LEU A 7 -46.40 37.86 -65.08
N PRO A 8 -47.08 37.18 -64.11
CA PRO A 8 -46.95 37.54 -62.68
C PRO A 8 -47.28 36.49 -61.57
N PHE A 9 -46.91 36.86 -60.33
CA PHE A 9 -47.56 36.62 -59.03
C PHE A 9 -47.61 35.22 -58.35
N ALA A 10 -46.89 35.17 -57.22
CA ALA A 10 -47.34 34.84 -55.85
C ALA A 10 -47.45 33.39 -55.33
N PHE A 11 -46.71 33.22 -54.22
CA PHE A 11 -46.98 32.47 -52.98
C PHE A 11 -46.95 30.92 -53.04
N VAL A 12 -46.10 30.31 -52.19
CA VAL A 12 -46.46 29.38 -51.10
C VAL A 12 -45.24 28.51 -50.69
N THR A 13 -45.05 28.46 -49.36
CA THR A 13 -44.35 27.47 -48.51
C THR A 13 -42.82 27.39 -48.40
N LEU A 14 -42.38 27.73 -47.18
CA LEU A 14 -41.20 27.27 -46.47
C LEU A 14 -41.23 25.74 -46.30
N LEU A 15 -40.17 25.04 -46.71
CA LEU A 15 -39.80 23.71 -46.25
C LEU A 15 -38.28 23.68 -46.09
N PHE A 16 -37.81 23.57 -44.85
CA PHE A 16 -36.41 23.31 -44.53
C PHE A 16 -36.12 21.82 -44.76
N ALA A 17 -35.16 21.51 -45.63
CA ALA A 17 -34.56 20.18 -45.72
C ALA A 17 -33.07 20.27 -46.09
N THR A 18 -32.23 20.06 -45.07
CA THR A 18 -31.00 19.25 -45.03
C THR A 18 -29.99 19.31 -46.18
N SER A 19 -28.78 19.79 -45.88
CA SER A 19 -27.55 19.22 -46.42
C SER A 19 -26.60 18.88 -45.27
N CYS A 20 -26.25 17.61 -45.21
CA CYS A 20 -25.51 16.90 -44.18
C CYS A 20 -24.00 17.05 -44.42
N SER A 21 -23.23 17.36 -43.38
CA SER A 21 -21.81 17.02 -43.33
C SER A 21 -21.44 16.72 -41.87
N ASP A 22 -21.77 15.51 -41.43
CA ASP A 22 -21.24 14.96 -40.19
C ASP A 22 -19.75 14.65 -40.40
N SER A 23 -18.92 15.46 -39.76
CA SER A 23 -17.52 15.11 -39.47
C SER A 23 -17.45 14.86 -37.98
N GLU A 24 -17.66 13.60 -37.58
CA GLU A 24 -17.40 13.17 -36.22
C GLU A 24 -15.88 13.26 -35.97
N PRO A 25 -15.42 13.82 -34.84
CA PRO A 25 -14.02 13.77 -34.48
C PRO A 25 -13.66 12.33 -34.09
N ASP A 26 -12.57 11.81 -34.66
CA ASP A 26 -11.96 10.53 -34.28
C ASP A 26 -11.84 10.44 -32.75
N THR A 27 -12.72 9.65 -32.13
CA THR A 27 -12.64 9.34 -30.71
C THR A 27 -11.53 8.32 -30.54
N VAL A 28 -10.36 8.77 -30.10
CA VAL A 28 -9.31 7.89 -29.58
C VAL A 28 -9.91 7.16 -28.38
N VAL A 29 -10.37 5.93 -28.58
CA VAL A 29 -10.72 5.02 -27.49
C VAL A 29 -9.42 4.70 -26.76
N VAL A 30 -9.12 5.47 -25.72
CA VAL A 30 -8.10 5.09 -24.73
C VAL A 30 -8.66 3.84 -24.06
N PRO A 31 -8.00 2.66 -24.17
CA PRO A 31 -8.49 1.48 -23.49
C PRO A 31 -8.58 1.78 -22.00
N GLU A 32 -9.77 1.55 -21.42
CA GLU A 32 -9.99 1.64 -19.99
C GLU A 32 -9.05 0.64 -19.32
N VAL A 33 -7.98 1.14 -18.71
CA VAL A 33 -7.10 0.32 -17.89
C VAL A 33 -7.93 -0.08 -16.67
N GLU A 34 -8.38 -1.33 -16.61
CA GLU A 34 -9.07 -1.84 -15.42
C GLU A 34 -8.22 -1.55 -14.19
N VAL A 35 -8.70 -0.68 -13.30
CA VAL A 35 -8.07 -0.43 -12.02
C VAL A 35 -8.22 -1.72 -11.21
N GLN A 36 -7.12 -2.47 -11.08
CA GLN A 36 -7.15 -3.72 -10.35
C GLN A 36 -7.43 -3.44 -8.87
N THR A 37 -8.48 -4.08 -8.37
CA THR A 37 -8.94 -3.95 -6.99
C THR A 37 -8.10 -4.80 -6.05
N ALA A 38 -8.09 -4.43 -4.76
CA ALA A 38 -7.34 -5.17 -3.75
C ALA A 38 -7.75 -6.65 -3.71
N SER A 39 -6.75 -7.55 -3.77
CA SER A 39 -6.93 -8.99 -3.84
C SER A 39 -7.17 -9.60 -2.46
N LYS A 40 -8.41 -10.05 -2.22
CA LYS A 40 -8.76 -10.87 -1.05
C LYS A 40 -8.04 -12.22 -1.06
N SER A 41 -7.68 -12.77 -2.23
CA SER A 41 -6.91 -14.03 -2.29
C SER A 41 -5.48 -13.83 -1.84
N GLY A 42 -4.85 -12.71 -2.20
CA GLY A 42 -3.52 -12.34 -1.71
C GLY A 42 -3.52 -12.22 -0.19
N VAL A 43 -4.48 -11.50 0.38
CA VAL A 43 -4.64 -11.43 1.85
C VAL A 43 -4.75 -12.84 2.46
N LYS A 44 -5.63 -13.69 1.92
CA LYS A 44 -5.83 -15.06 2.40
C LYS A 44 -4.57 -15.95 2.26
N ALA A 45 -3.76 -15.73 1.23
CA ALA A 45 -2.54 -16.50 1.02
C ALA A 45 -1.46 -16.19 2.06
N PHE A 46 -1.41 -14.96 2.58
CA PHE A 46 -0.36 -14.51 3.51
C PHE A 46 -0.82 -14.37 4.97
N PHE A 47 -2.12 -14.56 5.25
CA PHE A 47 -2.70 -14.48 6.59
C PHE A 47 -3.32 -15.81 7.05
N LYS A 48 -3.18 -16.11 8.35
CA LYS A 48 -3.91 -17.18 9.05
C LYS A 48 -4.66 -16.59 10.24
N SER A 49 -5.87 -17.06 10.50
CA SER A 49 -6.74 -16.58 11.59
C SER A 49 -6.33 -17.09 12.98
N ASP A 50 -5.13 -17.65 13.13
CA ASP A 50 -4.65 -18.16 14.41
C ASP A 50 -4.34 -17.01 15.37
N ALA A 51 -4.60 -17.21 16.66
CA ALA A 51 -4.19 -16.26 17.68
C ALA A 51 -2.67 -16.08 17.63
N TYR A 52 -2.21 -14.82 17.59
CA TYR A 52 -0.80 -14.46 17.47
C TYR A 52 -0.11 -14.96 16.19
N TYR A 53 -0.87 -15.20 15.11
CA TYR A 53 -0.27 -15.46 13.82
C TYR A 53 0.71 -14.35 13.44
N GLN A 54 1.91 -14.75 13.05
CA GLN A 54 2.95 -13.85 12.56
C GLN A 54 3.65 -14.51 11.37
N PRO A 55 3.71 -13.85 10.20
CA PRO A 55 4.50 -14.35 9.10
C PRO A 55 5.99 -14.36 9.48
N TYR A 56 6.79 -15.09 8.72
CA TYR A 56 8.24 -15.04 8.80
C TYR A 56 8.73 -13.83 8.03
N VAL A 57 9.25 -12.83 8.76
CA VAL A 57 9.77 -11.59 8.20
C VAL A 57 11.28 -11.57 8.34
N TYR A 58 11.97 -11.25 7.25
CA TYR A 58 13.42 -11.13 7.18
C TYR A 58 13.78 -9.78 6.59
N ARG A 59 14.81 -9.13 7.10
CA ARG A 59 15.34 -7.88 6.53
C ARG A 59 16.68 -8.15 5.89
N TYR A 60 16.95 -7.52 4.76
CA TYR A 60 18.30 -7.54 4.19
C TYR A 60 19.20 -6.54 4.93
N ASP A 61 20.36 -7.00 5.39
CA ASP A 61 21.41 -6.14 5.93
C ASP A 61 22.45 -5.87 4.84
N SER A 62 22.51 -4.63 4.36
CA SER A 62 23.45 -4.20 3.34
C SER A 62 24.91 -4.20 3.80
N THR A 63 25.15 -4.14 5.12
CA THR A 63 26.50 -4.10 5.69
C THR A 63 27.14 -5.47 5.65
N THR A 64 26.39 -6.49 6.09
CA THR A 64 26.85 -7.88 6.09
C THR A 64 26.52 -8.60 4.78
N THR A 65 25.71 -7.98 3.92
CA THR A 65 25.19 -8.51 2.64
C THR A 65 24.33 -9.77 2.77
N LYS A 66 23.74 -9.97 3.96
CA LYS A 66 22.96 -11.16 4.32
C LYS A 66 21.54 -10.82 4.73
N TRP A 67 20.66 -11.81 4.65
CA TRP A 67 19.37 -11.72 5.32
C TRP A 67 19.54 -11.90 6.83
N THR A 68 18.83 -11.09 7.62
CA THR A 68 18.77 -11.27 9.08
C THR A 68 18.12 -12.60 9.42
N SER A 69 18.27 -13.04 10.68
CA SER A 69 17.33 -14.02 11.24
C SER A 69 15.89 -13.49 11.17
N ARG A 70 14.92 -14.39 11.37
CA ARG A 70 13.51 -14.04 11.48
C ARG A 70 13.33 -12.91 12.48
N ILE A 71 12.65 -11.84 12.08
CA ILE A 71 12.15 -10.80 12.98
C ILE A 71 10.85 -11.33 13.59
N ALA A 72 10.85 -11.50 14.90
CA ALA A 72 9.71 -12.01 15.65
C ALA A 72 8.74 -10.88 16.07
N SER A 73 7.53 -11.30 16.45
CA SER A 73 6.46 -10.45 17.00
C SER A 73 5.81 -9.49 15.99
N HIS A 74 5.74 -9.93 14.73
CA HIS A 74 4.93 -9.32 13.66
C HIS A 74 3.51 -9.90 13.66
N PHE A 75 2.75 -9.68 14.72
CA PHE A 75 1.40 -10.24 14.79
C PHE A 75 0.53 -9.60 13.70
N ALA A 76 0.16 -10.39 12.70
CA ALA A 76 -0.64 -9.95 11.59
C ALA A 76 -2.12 -9.99 11.97
N THR A 77 -2.87 -9.00 11.51
CA THR A 77 -4.30 -8.88 11.72
C THR A 77 -4.99 -8.47 10.42
N ILE A 78 -6.30 -8.73 10.33
CA ILE A 78 -7.11 -8.31 9.20
C ILE A 78 -8.03 -7.18 9.68
N PRO A 79 -8.00 -6.00 9.03
CA PRO A 79 -8.92 -4.91 9.32
C PRO A 79 -10.35 -5.32 8.95
N THR A 80 -11.34 -4.62 9.52
CA THR A 80 -12.76 -4.92 9.30
C THR A 80 -13.19 -4.93 7.82
N ASP A 81 -12.61 -4.07 6.99
CA ASP A 81 -12.90 -3.99 5.55
C ASP A 81 -12.15 -5.05 4.72
N THR A 82 -11.28 -5.85 5.33
CA THR A 82 -10.55 -6.98 4.74
C THR A 82 -9.66 -6.62 3.54
N SER A 83 -9.36 -5.34 3.34
CA SER A 83 -8.68 -4.82 2.15
C SER A 83 -7.15 -4.97 2.18
N ALA A 84 -6.58 -5.22 3.36
CA ALA A 84 -5.14 -5.26 3.60
C ALA A 84 -4.79 -6.22 4.75
N ILE A 85 -3.50 -6.47 4.93
CA ILE A 85 -2.96 -7.03 6.18
C ILE A 85 -2.48 -5.87 7.05
N GLY A 86 -2.94 -5.85 8.30
CA GLY A 86 -2.44 -5.02 9.38
C GLY A 86 -1.46 -5.77 10.27
N PHE A 87 -0.82 -5.03 11.17
CA PHE A 87 -0.01 -5.59 12.24
C PHE A 87 -0.35 -4.90 13.56
N THR A 88 -1.04 -5.63 14.42
CA THR A 88 -1.49 -5.16 15.73
C THR A 88 -1.44 -6.30 16.75
N ASN A 89 -1.45 -5.98 18.03
CA ASN A 89 -1.49 -6.99 19.10
C ASN A 89 -2.91 -7.11 19.68
N ALA A 90 -3.82 -7.72 18.92
CA ALA A 90 -5.23 -7.81 19.29
C ALA A 90 -5.51 -8.61 20.58
N ASN A 91 -4.58 -9.46 21.01
CA ASN A 91 -4.79 -10.37 22.13
C ASN A 91 -4.23 -9.84 23.46
N VAL A 92 -3.42 -8.78 23.44
CA VAL A 92 -2.86 -8.18 24.65
C VAL A 92 -3.15 -6.69 24.63
N ILE A 93 -4.08 -6.28 25.49
CA ILE A 93 -4.37 -4.86 25.72
C ILE A 93 -3.07 -4.14 26.01
N ASP A 94 -2.95 -2.90 25.51
CA ASP A 94 -1.82 -2.03 25.82
C ASP A 94 -0.47 -2.50 25.30
N SER A 95 -0.45 -3.45 24.36
CA SER A 95 0.75 -3.98 23.70
C SER A 95 0.83 -3.55 22.23
N GLY A 96 1.95 -3.86 21.59
CA GLY A 96 2.18 -3.61 20.17
C GLY A 96 2.85 -4.78 19.46
N VAL A 97 3.30 -4.50 18.23
CA VAL A 97 4.04 -5.41 17.35
C VAL A 97 5.44 -4.86 17.04
N ASN A 98 6.33 -5.72 16.57
CA ASN A 98 7.64 -5.30 16.08
C ASN A 98 7.60 -5.05 14.58
N LEU A 99 6.64 -4.23 14.11
CA LEU A 99 6.43 -3.95 12.69
C LEU A 99 7.76 -3.63 12.00
N PHE A 100 8.09 -4.36 10.94
CA PHE A 100 9.37 -4.30 10.22
C PHE A 100 10.66 -4.21 11.08
N GLY A 101 10.64 -4.73 12.31
CA GLY A 101 11.78 -4.65 13.22
C GLY A 101 11.99 -3.26 13.83
N MET A 102 11.00 -2.37 13.77
CA MET A 102 11.10 -0.97 14.21
C MET A 102 11.47 -0.82 15.69
N VAL A 103 11.02 -1.74 16.55
CA VAL A 103 11.39 -1.71 17.99
C VAL A 103 12.90 -1.90 18.16
N THR A 104 13.50 -2.77 17.35
CA THR A 104 14.95 -3.01 17.36
C THR A 104 15.72 -1.90 16.64
N LEU A 105 15.22 -1.47 15.47
CA LEU A 105 15.86 -0.43 14.66
C LEU A 105 15.97 0.91 15.39
N TYR A 106 14.98 1.24 16.20
CA TYR A 106 14.90 2.53 16.89
C TYR A 106 15.10 2.39 18.39
N ALA A 107 15.62 1.26 18.88
CA ALA A 107 15.73 1.00 20.32
C ALA A 107 16.46 2.12 21.10
N GLU A 108 17.49 2.71 20.48
CA GLU A 108 18.21 3.87 21.04
C GLU A 108 17.31 5.10 21.15
N ALA A 109 16.63 5.48 20.07
CA ALA A 109 15.70 6.62 20.05
C ALA A 109 14.46 6.43 20.93
N LEU A 110 14.10 5.17 21.22
CA LEU A 110 12.98 4.79 22.08
C LEU A 110 13.39 4.61 23.55
N GLY A 111 14.70 4.49 23.83
CA GLY A 111 15.25 4.14 25.14
C GLY A 111 14.93 2.72 25.60
N SER A 112 14.47 1.84 24.68
CA SER A 112 14.02 0.49 24.97
C SER A 112 13.88 -0.36 23.71
N ASN A 113 14.07 -1.66 23.87
CA ASN A 113 13.73 -2.68 22.88
C ASN A 113 12.47 -3.48 23.27
N ASN A 114 11.73 -3.02 24.28
CA ASN A 114 10.52 -3.68 24.76
C ASN A 114 9.31 -3.31 23.89
N ILE A 115 8.78 -4.31 23.18
CA ILE A 115 7.61 -4.18 22.31
C ILE A 115 6.35 -3.64 23.01
N LYS A 116 6.18 -3.96 24.31
CA LYS A 116 5.04 -3.48 25.11
C LYS A 116 5.13 -1.97 25.41
N GLU A 117 6.35 -1.44 25.45
CA GLU A 117 6.59 -0.01 25.66
C GLU A 117 6.40 0.76 24.36
N ALA A 118 6.86 0.20 23.23
CA ALA A 118 6.78 0.82 21.91
C ALA A 118 5.33 0.97 21.38
N ARG A 119 4.42 0.07 21.76
CA ARG A 119 2.96 0.11 21.45
C ARG A 119 2.60 0.32 19.97
N ILE A 120 3.44 -0.13 19.06
CA ILE A 120 3.21 -0.02 17.62
C ILE A 120 1.98 -0.88 17.25
N ASN A 121 0.97 -0.24 16.65
CA ASN A 121 -0.21 -0.90 16.10
C ASN A 121 -0.57 -0.19 14.78
N ALA A 122 -0.57 -0.91 13.67
CA ALA A 122 -0.89 -0.39 12.35
C ALA A 122 -1.93 -1.28 11.68
N GLU A 123 -3.17 -0.80 11.58
CA GLU A 123 -4.32 -1.63 11.18
C GLU A 123 -4.32 -2.04 9.70
N LYS A 124 -3.71 -1.24 8.83
CA LYS A 124 -3.66 -1.49 7.39
C LYS A 124 -2.27 -1.16 6.87
N VAL A 125 -1.50 -2.18 6.51
CA VAL A 125 -0.10 -2.00 6.08
C VAL A 125 0.12 -2.54 4.67
N LEU A 126 -0.30 -3.78 4.39
CA LEU A 126 0.00 -4.46 3.12
C LEU A 126 -1.26 -4.64 2.29
N GLU A 127 -1.36 -3.94 1.18
CA GLU A 127 -2.42 -4.08 0.19
C GLU A 127 -1.91 -4.93 -0.99
N PHE A 128 -2.72 -5.90 -1.42
CA PHE A 128 -2.35 -6.82 -2.50
C PHE A 128 -3.07 -6.43 -3.78
N ILE A 129 -2.34 -6.23 -4.86
CA ILE A 129 -2.89 -5.88 -6.17
C ILE A 129 -2.44 -6.97 -7.14
N PRO A 130 -3.37 -7.78 -7.69
CA PRO A 130 -2.98 -8.85 -8.61
C PRO A 130 -2.36 -8.27 -9.90
N SER A 131 -1.63 -9.09 -10.65
CA SER A 131 -1.07 -8.65 -11.94
C SER A 131 -2.13 -8.53 -13.03
N GLU A 132 -3.19 -9.31 -12.90
CA GLU A 132 -4.41 -9.31 -13.72
C GLU A 132 -5.55 -9.93 -12.88
N LYS A 133 -6.80 -9.73 -13.31
CA LYS A 133 -7.97 -10.25 -12.60
C LYS A 133 -7.87 -11.77 -12.41
N GLY A 134 -7.85 -12.21 -11.15
CA GLY A 134 -7.77 -13.63 -10.77
C GLY A 134 -6.35 -14.20 -10.68
N SER A 135 -5.32 -13.41 -10.99
CA SER A 135 -3.92 -13.83 -10.88
C SER A 135 -3.52 -14.18 -9.44
N LYS A 136 -2.58 -15.11 -9.34
CA LYS A 136 -1.96 -15.60 -8.10
C LYS A 136 -0.63 -14.94 -7.80
N THR A 137 -0.22 -14.01 -8.64
CA THR A 137 0.97 -13.18 -8.47
C THR A 137 0.58 -11.72 -8.63
N GLY A 138 1.36 -10.82 -8.06
CA GLY A 138 1.10 -9.40 -8.26
C GLY A 138 2.01 -8.50 -7.46
N LYS A 139 1.56 -7.27 -7.29
CA LYS A 139 2.23 -6.27 -6.47
C LYS A 139 1.66 -6.27 -5.07
N VAL A 140 2.53 -6.06 -4.10
CA VAL A 140 2.13 -5.65 -2.75
C VAL A 140 2.52 -4.20 -2.56
N LYS A 141 1.62 -3.40 -1.99
CA LYS A 141 1.86 -2.00 -1.64
C LYS A 141 1.90 -1.86 -0.14
N VAL A 142 2.90 -1.13 0.36
CA VAL A 142 2.89 -0.64 1.74
C VAL A 142 2.08 0.66 1.74
N ILE A 143 0.93 0.63 2.41
CA ILE A 143 0.03 1.77 2.51
C ILE A 143 0.78 2.91 3.21
N PRO A 144 0.93 4.09 2.55
CA PRO A 144 1.57 5.24 3.15
C PRO A 144 0.90 5.66 4.45
N GLN A 145 1.65 5.69 5.55
CA GLN A 145 1.15 6.12 6.86
C GLN A 145 2.30 6.47 7.81
N ASP A 146 1.98 7.22 8.85
CA ASP A 146 2.88 7.43 9.99
C ASP A 146 2.64 6.37 11.06
N VAL A 147 3.68 5.62 11.40
CA VAL A 147 3.64 4.68 12.50
C VAL A 147 4.03 5.40 13.78
N VAL A 148 3.10 5.48 14.72
CA VAL A 148 3.35 6.07 16.05
C VAL A 148 4.06 5.04 16.93
N ILE A 149 5.16 5.46 17.55
CA ILE A 149 5.95 4.65 18.46
C ILE A 149 6.08 5.41 19.78
N ARG A 150 5.76 4.74 20.89
CA ARG A 150 5.90 5.33 22.22
C ARG A 150 7.33 5.15 22.74
N ARG A 151 7.87 6.21 23.33
CA ARG A 151 9.16 6.15 24.05
C ARG A 151 8.95 5.55 25.44
N LYS A 152 9.99 4.92 25.98
CA LYS A 152 9.96 4.27 27.30
C LYS A 152 9.54 5.20 28.42
N ASP A 153 10.05 6.43 28.42
CA ASP A 153 9.72 7.43 29.43
C ASP A 153 8.26 7.86 29.36
N GLY A 154 7.63 7.80 28.18
CA GLY A 154 6.20 8.02 27.98
C GLY A 154 5.73 9.42 28.42
N VAL A 155 6.66 10.30 28.77
CA VAL A 155 6.45 11.67 29.22
C VAL A 155 7.08 12.56 28.16
N ALA A 156 6.30 13.51 27.65
CA ALA A 156 6.83 14.54 26.77
C ALA A 156 7.63 15.52 27.66
N ASN A 157 8.95 15.41 27.60
CA ASN A 157 9.84 16.22 28.45
C ASN A 157 10.17 17.57 27.80
N SER A 158 9.87 17.73 26.50
CA SER A 158 9.90 19.00 25.76
C SER A 158 9.27 18.82 24.37
N THR A 159 9.09 19.92 23.62
CA THR A 159 8.76 19.87 22.18
C THR A 159 9.84 19.15 21.35
N THR A 160 11.08 19.15 21.83
CA THR A 160 12.22 18.43 21.21
C THR A 160 12.35 16.98 21.67
N ASN A 161 11.59 16.57 22.69
CA ASN A 161 11.56 15.21 23.20
C ASN A 161 10.11 14.77 23.52
N PRO A 162 9.26 14.53 22.49
CA PRO A 162 7.89 14.09 22.66
C PRO A 162 7.79 12.67 23.24
N ALA A 163 6.67 12.37 23.92
CA ALA A 163 6.38 11.03 24.48
C ALA A 163 6.25 9.93 23.40
N THR A 164 5.97 10.35 22.16
CA THR A 164 5.86 9.49 20.99
C THR A 164 6.67 10.08 19.84
N VAL A 165 7.13 9.21 18.95
CA VAL A 165 7.74 9.58 17.68
C VAL A 165 6.95 8.94 16.55
N LYS A 166 6.96 9.57 15.39
CA LYS A 166 6.39 9.01 14.17
C LYS A 166 7.49 8.61 13.20
N VAL A 167 7.32 7.46 12.60
CA VAL A 167 8.14 7.04 11.47
C VAL A 167 7.20 6.74 10.32
N GLY A 168 7.31 7.54 9.25
CA GLY A 168 6.53 7.33 8.04
C GLY A 168 6.97 6.05 7.34
N ILE A 169 6.02 5.26 6.85
CA ILE A 169 6.28 4.09 6.01
C ILE A 169 5.55 4.23 4.68
N LYS A 170 6.18 3.79 3.61
CA LYS A 170 5.58 3.54 2.30
C LYS A 170 6.44 2.55 1.55
N GLY A 171 6.00 2.07 0.39
CA GLY A 171 6.81 1.16 -0.39
C GLY A 171 5.97 0.21 -1.21
N GLU A 172 6.66 -0.72 -1.85
CA GLU A 172 6.05 -1.69 -2.75
C GLU A 172 6.93 -2.91 -2.90
N GLY A 173 6.38 -3.92 -3.54
CA GLY A 173 6.99 -5.21 -3.72
C GLY A 173 6.18 -6.11 -4.63
N THR A 174 6.51 -7.39 -4.60
CA THR A 174 5.80 -8.44 -5.32
C THR A 174 5.40 -9.55 -4.38
N TYR A 175 4.36 -10.29 -4.75
CA TYR A 175 3.93 -11.50 -4.04
C TYR A 175 3.62 -12.61 -5.04
N ASP A 176 3.72 -13.83 -4.54
CA ASP A 176 3.34 -15.05 -5.24
C ASP A 176 2.63 -16.00 -4.25
N GLU A 177 1.36 -16.30 -4.51
CA GLU A 177 0.54 -17.18 -3.67
C GLU A 177 1.01 -18.65 -3.71
N ALA A 178 1.67 -19.10 -4.79
CA ALA A 178 2.13 -20.48 -4.94
C ALA A 178 3.41 -20.73 -4.13
N THR A 179 4.37 -19.80 -4.21
CA THR A 179 5.60 -19.87 -3.39
C THR A 179 5.37 -19.37 -1.96
N LYS A 180 4.26 -18.64 -1.72
CA LYS A 180 3.93 -17.95 -0.46
C LYS A 180 5.04 -16.98 -0.03
N MET A 181 5.70 -16.38 -1.01
CA MET A 181 6.78 -15.43 -0.82
C MET A 181 6.35 -14.04 -1.22
N MET A 182 6.82 -13.06 -0.46
CA MET A 182 6.68 -11.65 -0.74
C MET A 182 8.05 -10.98 -0.62
N ASP A 183 8.41 -10.23 -1.66
CA ASP A 183 9.60 -9.40 -1.72
C ASP A 183 9.17 -7.94 -1.65
N LEU A 184 9.66 -7.21 -0.65
CA LEU A 184 9.17 -5.87 -0.31
C LEU A 184 10.34 -4.90 -0.15
N THR A 185 10.21 -3.69 -0.69
CA THR A 185 11.06 -2.55 -0.33
C THR A 185 10.21 -1.53 0.41
N VAL A 186 10.53 -1.32 1.68
CA VAL A 186 9.89 -0.31 2.53
C VAL A 186 10.81 0.90 2.65
N ILE A 187 10.24 2.08 2.43
CA ILE A 187 10.89 3.38 2.57
C ILE A 187 10.39 3.98 3.88
N PHE A 188 11.33 4.23 4.78
CA PHE A 188 11.07 4.85 6.08
C PHE A 188 11.41 6.34 6.04
N ASN A 189 10.53 7.17 6.58
CA ASN A 189 10.84 8.54 6.94
C ASN A 189 11.21 8.60 8.42
N GLU A 190 12.50 8.74 8.71
CA GLU A 190 13.06 8.67 10.06
C GLU A 190 13.39 10.05 10.66
N THR A 191 12.88 11.14 10.08
CA THR A 191 13.26 12.49 10.52
C THR A 191 12.96 12.76 12.00
N GLU A 192 11.85 12.25 12.54
CA GLU A 192 11.51 12.47 13.97
C GLU A 192 12.38 11.67 14.95
N VAL A 193 13.13 10.67 14.46
CA VAL A 193 14.14 9.94 15.25
C VAL A 193 15.57 10.36 14.90
N GLY A 194 15.74 11.50 14.20
CA GLY A 194 17.04 12.06 13.82
C GLY A 194 17.67 11.41 12.58
N GLY A 195 16.93 10.55 11.88
CA GLY A 195 17.39 9.86 10.66
C GLY A 195 17.07 10.62 9.36
N LYS A 196 17.18 9.90 8.24
CA LYS A 196 16.90 10.45 6.90
C LYS A 196 15.41 10.34 6.54
N ALA A 197 14.93 11.23 5.68
CA ALA A 197 13.55 11.21 5.19
C ALA A 197 13.21 10.02 4.26
N ALA A 198 14.23 9.34 3.73
CA ALA A 198 14.07 8.19 2.85
C ALA A 198 15.14 7.14 3.13
N VAL A 199 14.82 6.18 4.01
CA VAL A 199 15.66 5.02 4.30
C VAL A 199 15.03 3.77 3.70
N TYR A 200 15.71 3.17 2.74
CA TYR A 200 15.23 2.00 2.00
C TYR A 200 15.66 0.73 2.71
N ARG A 201 14.70 -0.14 3.01
CA ARG A 201 14.97 -1.47 3.59
C ARG A 201 14.23 -2.53 2.81
N LYS A 202 14.95 -3.58 2.45
CA LYS A 202 14.40 -4.75 1.75
C LYS A 202 13.96 -5.79 2.76
N TYR A 203 12.82 -6.41 2.51
CA TYR A 203 12.25 -7.47 3.30
C TYR A 203 11.82 -8.65 2.44
N LYS A 204 11.97 -9.84 3.01
CA LYS A 204 11.27 -11.05 2.55
C LYS A 204 10.24 -11.41 3.61
N ILE A 205 9.01 -11.65 3.18
CA ILE A 205 7.91 -12.08 4.05
C ILE A 205 7.36 -13.39 3.49
N SER A 206 7.10 -14.34 4.38
CA SER A 206 6.65 -15.66 4.00
C SER A 206 5.76 -16.30 5.06
N VAL A 207 4.94 -17.24 4.62
CA VAL A 207 4.07 -18.01 5.52
C VAL A 207 4.80 -19.18 6.16
N ASP A 208 5.81 -19.70 5.48
CA ASP A 208 6.61 -20.85 5.87
C ASP A 208 8.06 -20.40 6.18
N PRO A 209 8.77 -21.03 7.13
CA PRO A 209 10.13 -20.63 7.50
C PRO A 209 11.09 -20.74 6.31
N GLN A 210 11.93 -19.72 6.14
CA GLN A 210 12.94 -19.65 5.08
C GLN A 210 14.35 -19.76 5.65
N THR A 211 15.23 -20.40 4.87
CA THR A 211 16.68 -20.31 5.03
C THR A 211 17.19 -19.37 3.96
N LEU A 212 17.68 -18.21 4.36
CA LEU A 212 18.14 -17.15 3.47
C LEU A 212 19.61 -16.86 3.79
N ASN A 213 20.43 -16.69 2.74
CA ASN A 213 21.88 -16.54 2.85
C ASN A 213 22.32 -15.14 3.28
#